data_AF-A0A2G6C1R3-F1
#
_entry.id   AF-A0A2G6C1R3-F1
#
_cell.length_a   1.000
_cell.length_b   1.000
_cell.length_c   1.000
_cell.angle_alpha   90.00
_cell.angle_beta   90.00
_cell.angle_gamma   90.00
#
_symmetry.space_group_name_H-M   'P 1'
#
loop_
_entity.id
_entity.type
_entity.pdbx_description
1 polymer ?
#
loop_
_entity_poly.entity_id
_entity_poly.type
_entity_poly.pdbx_seq_one_letter_code
_entity_poly.pdbx_strand_id
1 'polypeptide(L)'
;MKLRPTTPVSKSFVAKSLLVTSAVLLAAASPMQMLSRPVYADEYDEKIAAIQRQIDGYNAEASRLASEADNLKNQLAILYNQKAAIQAQINESQAKYDKLTARIKENTQRIATNQEVLGETIADMYVDDGISPLEMLASSKNIADYIDKQEYRAALRDNLTKRIEEIKKLKKQLEQDKLAVEQTLKD
;
A
#
# COMPACT_ATOMS: atom_id res chain seq x y z
N MET A 1 -24.29 25.33 33.12
CA MET A 1 -23.77 24.14 32.41
C MET A 1 -22.46 23.71 33.06
N LYS A 2 -22.38 22.46 33.51
CA LYS A 2 -21.27 21.96 34.34
C LYS A 2 -20.06 21.63 33.46
N LEU A 3 -18.94 22.28 33.76
CA LEU A 3 -17.60 21.94 33.30
C LEU A 3 -17.20 20.55 33.84
N ARG A 4 -16.61 19.70 32.99
CA ARG A 4 -15.81 18.55 33.45
C ARG A 4 -14.54 18.39 32.62
N PRO A 5 -13.44 17.94 33.26
CA PRO A 5 -12.07 18.16 32.82
C PRO A 5 -11.47 16.94 32.12
N THR A 6 -10.37 17.20 31.43
CA THR A 6 -9.38 16.26 30.91
C THR A 6 -8.68 15.47 32.02
N THR A 7 -8.52 14.15 31.85
CA THR A 7 -7.50 13.33 32.56
C THR A 7 -7.37 11.97 31.82
N PRO A 8 -6.28 11.20 32.01
CA PRO A 8 -5.33 10.91 30.93
C PRO A 8 -5.18 9.41 30.64
N VAL A 9 -4.30 9.12 29.67
CA VAL A 9 -3.88 7.80 29.20
C VAL A 9 -3.31 6.93 30.33
N SER A 10 -3.75 5.67 30.44
CA SER A 10 -2.97 4.60 31.09
C SER A 10 -2.86 3.39 30.16
N LYS A 11 -1.64 3.14 29.67
CA LYS A 11 -1.27 1.89 29.01
C LYS A 11 -1.32 0.77 30.06
N SER A 12 -2.01 -0.32 29.76
CA SER A 12 -1.74 -1.60 30.43
C SER A 12 -1.94 -2.72 29.43
N PHE A 13 -0.80 -3.28 29.04
CA PHE A 13 -0.65 -4.46 28.22
C PHE A 13 -1.05 -5.65 29.10
N VAL A 14 -2.27 -6.16 28.95
CA VAL A 14 -2.71 -7.36 29.66
C VAL A 14 -2.04 -8.56 28.99
N ALA A 15 -0.81 -8.85 29.43
CA ALA A 15 -0.17 -10.13 29.21
C ALA A 15 -0.96 -11.19 29.99
N LYS A 16 -1.63 -12.09 29.26
CA LYS A 16 -2.26 -13.28 29.83
C LYS A 16 -1.15 -14.23 30.30
N SER A 17 -0.78 -14.14 31.58
CA SER A 17 0.03 -15.14 32.27
C SER A 17 -0.89 -16.27 32.74
N LEU A 18 -0.77 -17.45 32.12
CA LEU A 18 -1.35 -18.69 32.61
C LEU A 18 -0.47 -19.17 33.78
N LEU A 19 -0.93 -18.90 35.01
CA LEU A 19 -0.36 -19.49 36.22
C LEU A 19 -0.80 -20.96 36.30
N VAL A 20 0.10 -21.89 36.03
CA VAL A 20 -0.03 -23.30 36.42
C VAL A 20 0.42 -23.40 37.87
N THR A 21 -0.52 -23.23 38.81
CA THR A 21 -0.30 -23.53 40.23
C THR A 21 -0.20 -25.04 40.43
N SER A 22 1.02 -25.55 40.58
CA SER A 22 1.26 -26.91 41.09
C SER A 22 1.33 -26.86 42.61
N ALA A 23 0.31 -27.38 43.29
CA ALA A 23 0.31 -27.55 44.73
C ALA A 23 1.15 -28.78 45.09
N VAL A 24 2.33 -28.56 45.69
CA VAL A 24 3.09 -29.63 46.37
C VAL A 24 2.90 -29.44 47.87
N LEU A 25 2.00 -30.25 48.44
CA LEU A 25 1.82 -30.40 49.88
C LEU A 25 3.08 -31.05 50.48
N LEU A 26 3.91 -30.24 51.14
CA LEU A 26 4.96 -30.69 52.05
C LEU A 26 4.33 -31.10 53.39
N ALA A 27 4.05 -32.39 53.58
CA ALA A 27 3.76 -32.96 54.89
C ALA A 27 5.04 -33.56 55.47
N ALA A 28 5.80 -32.74 56.19
CA ALA A 28 6.86 -33.19 57.09
C ALA A 28 6.28 -33.25 58.52
N ALA A 29 6.09 -34.46 59.05
CA ALA A 29 5.98 -34.69 60.49
C ALA A 29 6.24 -36.18 60.80
N SER A 30 7.48 -36.50 61.17
CA SER A 30 7.82 -37.75 61.85
C SER A 30 7.30 -37.72 63.29
N PRO A 31 7.09 -38.90 63.90
CA PRO A 31 7.66 -39.11 65.22
C PRO A 31 8.60 -40.31 65.24
N MET A 32 9.66 -40.12 66.03
CA MET A 32 10.79 -40.99 66.28
C MET A 32 10.40 -42.23 67.09
N GLN A 33 11.10 -43.35 66.83
CA GLN A 33 11.31 -44.54 67.68
C GLN A 33 10.25 -45.66 67.67
N MET A 34 10.58 -46.79 67.01
CA MET A 34 10.69 -48.12 67.66
C MET A 34 10.92 -49.26 66.64
N LEU A 35 11.82 -50.17 67.03
CA LEU A 35 12.06 -51.54 66.52
C LEU A 35 12.74 -51.71 65.15
N SER A 36 13.94 -52.29 65.24
CA SER A 36 14.65 -53.00 64.18
C SER A 36 13.73 -53.98 63.43
N ARG A 37 13.23 -53.54 62.28
CA ARG A 37 12.83 -54.37 61.15
C ARG A 37 13.79 -54.03 60.01
N PRO A 38 14.19 -54.97 59.13
CA PRO A 38 14.82 -54.59 57.88
C PRO A 38 13.82 -53.70 57.14
N VAL A 39 14.07 -52.40 57.17
CA VAL A 39 13.33 -51.43 56.36
C VAL A 39 13.66 -51.79 54.92
N TYR A 40 12.65 -52.18 54.16
CA TYR A 40 12.77 -52.48 52.74
C TYR A 40 13.17 -51.18 52.02
N ALA A 41 14.49 -50.95 51.87
CA ALA A 41 15.06 -49.84 51.09
C ALA A 41 14.54 -49.87 49.65
N ASP A 42 14.31 -51.08 49.13
CA ASP A 42 13.79 -51.37 47.80
C ASP A 42 12.50 -50.59 47.46
N GLU A 43 11.58 -50.37 48.42
CA GLU A 43 10.29 -49.69 48.15
C GLU A 43 10.46 -48.17 47.96
N TYR A 44 11.46 -47.57 48.61
CA TYR A 44 11.78 -46.15 48.42
C TYR A 44 12.56 -45.93 47.13
N ASP A 45 13.46 -46.86 46.80
CA ASP A 45 14.21 -46.83 45.54
C ASP A 45 13.28 -46.99 44.33
N GLU A 46 12.27 -47.86 44.42
CA GLU A 46 11.23 -47.98 43.40
C GLU A 46 10.38 -46.70 43.26
N LYS A 47 10.02 -46.05 44.37
CA LYS A 47 9.29 -44.77 44.35
C LYS A 47 10.14 -43.65 43.74
N ILE A 48 11.42 -43.58 44.09
CA ILE A 48 12.37 -42.60 43.52
C ILE A 48 12.51 -42.85 42.01
N ALA A 49 12.67 -44.10 41.58
CA ALA A 49 12.73 -44.45 40.16
C ALA A 49 11.44 -44.10 39.41
N ALA A 50 10.27 -44.30 40.03
CA ALA A 50 8.98 -43.93 39.45
C ALA A 50 8.83 -42.39 39.32
N ILE A 51 9.22 -41.64 40.35
CA ILE A 51 9.22 -40.17 40.33
C ILE A 51 10.22 -39.65 39.28
N GLN A 52 11.40 -40.25 39.17
CA GLN A 52 12.40 -39.86 38.17
C GLN A 52 11.86 -40.06 36.75
N ARG A 53 11.20 -41.19 36.47
CA ARG A 53 10.53 -41.42 35.17
C ARG A 53 9.43 -40.40 34.89
N GLN A 54 8.69 -39.97 35.92
CA GLN A 54 7.68 -38.91 35.76
C GLN A 54 8.32 -37.56 35.43
N ILE A 55 9.41 -37.20 36.11
CA ILE A 55 10.19 -35.98 35.83
C ILE A 55 10.71 -35.99 34.40
N ASP A 56 11.29 -37.12 33.96
CA ASP A 56 11.80 -37.27 32.59
C ASP A 56 10.67 -37.12 31.55
N GLY A 57 9.48 -37.68 31.84
CA GLY A 57 8.28 -37.49 31.03
C GLY A 57 7.82 -36.03 30.95
N TYR A 58 7.80 -35.32 32.08
CA TYR A 58 7.45 -33.89 32.10
C TYR A 58 8.46 -33.02 31.36
N ASN A 59 9.76 -33.32 31.47
CA ASN A 59 10.81 -32.62 30.74
C ASN A 59 10.71 -32.82 29.22
N ALA A 60 10.37 -34.04 28.79
CA ALA A 60 10.14 -34.34 27.37
C ALA A 60 8.94 -33.55 26.82
N GLU A 61 7.83 -33.51 27.56
CA GLU A 61 6.64 -32.75 27.15
C GLU A 61 6.86 -31.23 27.14
N ALA A 62 7.58 -30.70 28.14
CA ALA A 62 7.99 -29.30 28.18
C ALA A 62 8.88 -28.93 26.97
N SER A 63 9.81 -29.82 26.61
CA SER A 63 10.68 -29.63 25.43
C SER A 63 9.87 -29.67 24.12
N ARG A 64 8.86 -30.53 24.04
CA ARG A 64 7.93 -30.61 22.90
C ARG A 64 7.13 -29.32 22.74
N LEU A 65 6.52 -28.84 23.82
CA LEU A 65 5.74 -27.59 23.84
C LEU A 65 6.61 -26.36 23.55
N ALA A 66 7.84 -26.32 24.08
CA ALA A 66 8.77 -25.23 23.80
C ALA A 66 9.14 -25.16 22.31
N SER A 67 9.42 -26.32 21.68
CA SER A 67 9.70 -26.41 20.24
C SER A 67 8.50 -25.98 19.38
N GLU A 68 7.30 -26.35 19.80
CA GLU A 68 6.05 -25.94 19.14
C GLU A 68 5.84 -24.41 19.25
N ALA A 69 6.09 -23.83 20.42
CA ALA A 69 6.01 -22.39 20.64
C ALA A 69 7.04 -21.61 19.80
N ASP A 70 8.28 -22.11 19.69
CA ASP A 70 9.31 -21.49 18.83
C ASP A 70 8.93 -21.56 17.35
N ASN A 71 8.38 -22.69 16.89
CA ASN A 71 7.87 -22.83 15.54
C ASN A 71 6.73 -21.82 15.26
N LEU A 72 5.76 -21.71 16.16
CA LEU A 72 4.65 -20.76 16.03
C LEU A 72 5.15 -19.30 16.03
N LYS A 73 6.13 -18.96 16.88
CA LYS A 73 6.75 -17.63 16.90
C LYS A 73 7.44 -17.31 15.57
N ASN A 74 8.15 -18.27 14.98
CA ASN A 74 8.79 -18.11 13.68
C ASN A 74 7.76 -17.92 12.56
N GLN A 75 6.70 -18.73 12.54
CA GLN A 75 5.61 -18.57 11.56
C GLN A 75 4.92 -17.21 11.71
N LEU A 76 4.70 -16.74 12.94
CA LEU A 76 4.11 -15.43 13.19
C LEU A 76 5.01 -14.30 12.67
N ALA A 77 6.33 -14.38 12.90
CA ALA A 77 7.28 -13.41 12.37
C ALA A 77 7.28 -13.38 10.82
N ILE A 78 7.21 -14.54 10.18
CA ILE A 78 7.07 -14.66 8.71
C ILE A 78 5.79 -13.97 8.24
N LEU A 79 4.65 -14.27 8.88
CA LEU A 79 3.35 -13.67 8.53
C LEU A 79 3.36 -12.14 8.73
N TYR A 80 4.00 -11.63 9.79
CA TYR A 80 4.15 -10.19 9.98
C TYR A 80 4.97 -9.54 8.85
N ASN A 81 6.07 -10.16 8.45
CA ASN A 81 6.90 -9.68 7.35
C ASN A 81 6.14 -9.73 6.01
N GLN A 82 5.41 -10.82 5.74
CA GLN A 82 4.54 -10.94 4.56
C GLN A 82 3.45 -9.86 4.55
N LYS A 83 2.79 -9.62 5.69
CA LYS A 83 1.80 -8.54 5.83
C LYS A 83 2.42 -7.18 5.55
N ALA A 84 3.61 -6.89 6.10
CA ALA A 84 4.30 -5.63 5.86
C ALA A 84 4.65 -5.45 4.37
N ALA A 85 5.12 -6.52 3.71
CA ALA A 85 5.40 -6.52 2.28
C ALA A 85 4.15 -6.27 1.44
N ILE A 86 3.04 -6.97 1.72
CA ILE A 86 1.75 -6.77 1.05
C ILE A 86 1.25 -5.33 1.26
N GLN A 87 1.36 -4.79 2.48
CA GLN A 87 0.96 -3.40 2.74
C GLN A 87 1.80 -2.40 1.95
N ALA A 88 3.11 -2.64 1.80
CA ALA A 88 3.96 -1.81 0.95
C ALA A 88 3.55 -1.88 -0.53
N GLN A 89 3.22 -3.07 -1.03
CA GLN A 89 2.70 -3.25 -2.39
C GLN A 89 1.37 -2.53 -2.60
N ILE A 90 0.43 -2.61 -1.64
CA ILE A 90 -0.84 -1.87 -1.69
C ILE A 90 -0.58 -0.36 -1.77
N ASN A 91 0.33 0.16 -0.94
CA ASN A 91 0.65 1.59 -0.95
C ASN A 91 1.29 2.03 -2.27
N GLU A 92 2.15 1.19 -2.86
CA GLU A 92 2.73 1.43 -4.18
C GLU A 92 1.65 1.46 -5.28
N SER A 93 0.74 0.48 -5.28
CA SER A 93 -0.38 0.42 -6.23
C SER A 93 -1.31 1.63 -6.10
N GLN A 94 -1.62 2.06 -4.88
CA GLN A 94 -2.42 3.28 -4.65
C GLN A 94 -1.71 4.53 -5.20
N ALA A 95 -0.40 4.68 -4.96
CA ALA A 95 0.36 5.80 -5.50
C ALA A 95 0.41 5.80 -7.04
N LYS A 96 0.52 4.61 -7.67
CA LYS A 96 0.43 4.46 -9.13
C LYS A 96 -0.96 4.86 -9.64
N TYR A 97 -2.02 4.40 -8.98
CA TYR A 97 -3.40 4.75 -9.31
C TYR A 97 -3.64 6.27 -9.23
N ASP A 98 -3.23 6.91 -8.14
CA ASP A 98 -3.39 8.36 -7.95
C ASP A 98 -2.64 9.15 -9.03
N LYS A 99 -1.41 8.74 -9.34
CA LYS A 99 -0.59 9.35 -10.40
C LYS A 99 -1.22 9.21 -11.78
N LEU A 100 -1.79 8.04 -12.10
CA LEU A 100 -2.48 7.80 -13.37
C LEU A 100 -3.77 8.64 -13.45
N THR A 101 -4.56 8.68 -12.39
CA THR A 101 -5.79 9.47 -12.31
C THR A 101 -5.51 10.97 -12.49
N ALA A 102 -4.45 11.48 -11.86
CA ALA A 102 -4.03 12.87 -12.04
C ALA A 102 -3.63 13.17 -13.51
N ARG A 103 -2.84 12.28 -14.14
CA ARG A 103 -2.46 12.42 -15.55
C ARG A 103 -3.65 12.37 -16.50
N ILE A 104 -4.61 11.47 -16.26
CA ILE A 104 -5.86 11.40 -17.02
C ILE A 104 -6.62 12.72 -16.96
N LYS A 105 -6.75 13.32 -15.76
CA LYS A 105 -7.41 14.61 -15.56
C LYS A 105 -6.69 15.73 -16.30
N GLU A 106 -5.38 15.84 -16.13
CA GLU A 106 -4.55 16.86 -16.82
C GLU A 106 -4.65 16.73 -18.34
N ASN A 107 -4.47 15.53 -18.87
CA ASN A 107 -4.53 15.28 -20.32
C ASN A 107 -5.91 15.60 -20.88
N THR A 108 -6.98 15.27 -20.16
CA THR A 108 -8.36 15.58 -20.58
C THR A 108 -8.60 17.09 -20.62
N GLN A 109 -8.12 17.84 -19.61
CA GLN A 109 -8.20 19.30 -19.60
C GLN A 109 -7.39 19.91 -20.74
N ARG A 110 -6.15 19.47 -20.96
CA ARG A 110 -5.30 19.94 -22.06
C ARG A 110 -5.92 19.67 -23.43
N ILE A 111 -6.52 18.50 -23.62
CA ILE A 111 -7.25 18.17 -24.85
C ILE A 111 -8.41 19.14 -25.03
N ALA A 112 -9.24 19.37 -24.00
CA ALA A 112 -10.38 20.28 -24.09
C ALA A 112 -9.95 21.71 -24.45
N THR A 113 -8.96 22.26 -23.75
CA THR A 113 -8.42 23.60 -24.04
C THR A 113 -7.82 23.68 -25.44
N ASN A 114 -7.06 22.68 -25.88
CA ASN A 114 -6.50 22.68 -27.22
C ASN A 114 -7.60 22.56 -28.29
N GLN A 115 -8.68 21.82 -28.04
CA GLN A 115 -9.82 21.73 -28.95
C GLN A 115 -10.58 23.06 -29.06
N GLU A 116 -10.75 23.77 -27.95
CA GLU A 116 -11.40 25.09 -27.91
C GLU A 116 -10.59 26.13 -28.70
N VAL A 117 -9.29 26.25 -28.41
CA VAL A 117 -8.39 27.19 -29.12
C VAL A 117 -8.30 26.85 -30.60
N LEU A 118 -8.24 25.56 -30.96
CA LEU A 118 -8.28 25.13 -32.36
C LEU A 118 -9.60 25.52 -33.02
N GLY A 119 -10.73 25.34 -32.32
CA GLY A 119 -12.05 25.70 -32.83
C GLY A 119 -12.18 27.18 -33.13
N GLU A 120 -11.75 28.04 -32.20
CA GLU A 120 -11.70 29.50 -32.38
C GLU A 120 -10.78 29.88 -33.55
N THR A 121 -9.56 29.34 -33.59
CA THR A 121 -8.60 29.63 -34.66
C THR A 121 -9.11 29.18 -36.03
N ILE A 122 -9.78 28.03 -36.12
CA ILE A 122 -10.38 27.53 -37.37
C ILE A 122 -11.58 28.39 -37.78
N ALA A 123 -12.39 28.87 -36.83
CA ALA A 123 -13.51 29.77 -37.11
C ALA A 123 -13.01 31.11 -37.67
N ASP A 124 -11.97 31.70 -37.05
CA ASP A 124 -11.31 32.91 -37.54
C ASP A 124 -10.73 32.69 -38.93
N MET A 125 -10.02 31.57 -39.14
CA MET A 125 -9.52 31.21 -40.46
C MET A 125 -10.61 31.01 -41.50
N TYR A 126 -11.78 30.47 -41.14
CA TYR A 126 -12.87 30.25 -42.10
C TYR A 126 -13.45 31.57 -42.60
N VAL A 127 -13.55 32.58 -41.73
CA VAL A 127 -13.92 33.95 -42.13
C VAL A 127 -12.87 34.54 -43.06
N ASP A 128 -11.58 34.29 -42.79
CA ASP A 128 -10.46 34.83 -43.55
C ASP A 128 -10.12 34.08 -44.85
N ASP A 129 -10.34 32.76 -44.95
CA ASP A 129 -10.02 31.92 -46.13
C ASP A 129 -10.94 32.19 -47.33
N GLY A 130 -12.03 32.95 -47.13
CA GLY A 130 -12.86 33.47 -48.22
C GLY A 130 -12.18 34.55 -49.07
N ILE A 131 -11.05 35.12 -48.62
CA ILE A 131 -10.34 36.19 -49.32
C ILE A 131 -9.31 35.58 -50.29
N SER A 132 -9.53 35.75 -51.59
CA SER A 132 -8.60 35.29 -52.62
C SER A 132 -7.25 36.03 -52.53
N PRO A 133 -6.13 35.46 -53.04
CA PRO A 133 -4.83 36.15 -53.06
C PRO A 133 -4.89 37.53 -53.74
N LEU A 134 -5.75 37.68 -54.76
CA LEU A 134 -5.96 38.95 -55.46
C LEU A 134 -6.69 39.97 -54.59
N GLU A 135 -7.72 39.54 -53.85
CA GLU A 135 -8.45 40.39 -52.90
C GLU A 135 -7.60 40.72 -51.66
N MET A 136 -6.73 39.80 -51.24
CA MET A 136 -5.78 40.03 -50.16
C MET A 136 -4.73 41.06 -50.58
N LEU A 137 -4.25 41.00 -51.82
CA LEU A 137 -3.36 42.01 -52.39
C LEU A 137 -4.08 43.36 -52.49
N ALA A 138 -5.32 43.39 -52.97
CA ALA A 138 -6.12 44.60 -53.12
C ALA A 138 -6.52 45.24 -51.77
N SER A 139 -6.73 44.44 -50.72
CA SER A 139 -7.02 44.92 -49.36
C SER A 139 -5.77 45.25 -48.54
N SER A 140 -4.57 45.01 -49.07
CA SER A 140 -3.32 45.32 -48.40
C SER A 140 -2.85 46.74 -48.68
N LYS A 141 -2.32 47.41 -47.66
CA LYS A 141 -1.89 48.83 -47.76
C LYS A 141 -0.66 49.00 -48.67
N ASN A 142 0.17 47.97 -48.74
CA ASN A 142 1.37 47.90 -49.57
C ASN A 142 1.84 46.43 -49.70
N ILE A 143 2.92 46.20 -50.44
CA ILE A 143 3.47 44.85 -50.67
C ILE A 143 3.96 44.22 -49.36
N ALA A 144 4.54 44.99 -48.44
CA ALA A 144 4.99 44.48 -47.14
C ALA A 144 3.80 43.95 -46.32
N ASP A 145 2.69 44.69 -46.25
CA ASP A 145 1.45 44.28 -45.58
C ASP A 145 0.86 42.98 -46.18
N TYR A 146 1.01 42.76 -47.49
CA TYR A 146 0.63 41.49 -48.11
C TYR A 146 1.55 40.33 -47.69
N ILE A 147 2.87 40.54 -47.67
CA ILE A 147 3.83 39.52 -47.23
C ILE A 147 3.61 39.17 -45.76
N ASP A 148 3.39 40.17 -44.90
CA ASP A 148 3.09 39.96 -43.48
C ASP A 148 1.83 39.09 -43.29
N LYS A 149 0.75 39.35 -44.04
CA LYS A 149 -0.47 38.54 -44.01
C LYS A 149 -0.25 37.11 -44.50
N GLN A 150 0.60 36.91 -45.51
CA GLN A 150 0.94 35.58 -46.01
C GLN A 150 1.77 34.79 -44.98
N GLU A 151 2.78 35.42 -44.38
CA GLU A 151 3.56 34.80 -43.30
C GLU A 151 2.69 34.49 -42.07
N TYR A 152 1.78 35.39 -41.71
CA TYR A 152 0.83 35.17 -40.62
C TYR A 152 -0.03 33.93 -40.88
N ARG A 153 -0.61 33.77 -42.08
CA ARG A 153 -1.40 32.59 -42.45
C ARG A 153 -0.57 31.30 -42.43
N ALA A 154 0.68 31.36 -42.91
CA ALA A 154 1.58 30.22 -42.88
C ALA A 154 1.89 29.80 -41.43
N ALA A 155 2.26 30.75 -40.57
CA ALA A 155 2.53 30.50 -39.16
C ALA A 155 1.29 29.97 -38.41
N LEU A 156 0.10 30.45 -38.76
CA LEU A 156 -1.16 29.98 -38.17
C LEU A 156 -1.43 28.52 -38.55
N ARG A 157 -1.30 28.16 -39.83
CA ARG A 157 -1.43 26.77 -40.33
C ARG A 157 -0.43 25.82 -39.68
N ASP A 158 0.81 26.27 -39.48
CA ASP A 158 1.83 25.48 -38.79
C ASP A 158 1.47 25.25 -37.32
N ASN A 159 1.00 26.29 -36.63
CA ASN A 159 0.55 26.18 -35.24
C ASN A 159 -0.68 25.27 -35.10
N LEU A 160 -1.65 25.34 -36.01
CA LEU A 160 -2.78 24.43 -36.06
C LEU A 160 -2.32 22.98 -36.22
N THR A 161 -1.41 22.72 -37.17
CA THR A 161 -0.86 21.38 -37.41
C THR A 161 -0.19 20.82 -36.15
N LYS A 162 0.67 21.61 -35.49
CA LYS A 162 1.34 21.22 -34.24
C LYS A 162 0.33 20.91 -33.12
N ARG A 163 -0.70 21.74 -32.95
CA ARG A 163 -1.75 21.52 -31.94
C ARG A 163 -2.58 20.26 -32.21
N ILE A 164 -2.89 19.96 -33.47
CA ILE A 164 -3.58 18.73 -33.87
C ILE A 164 -2.72 17.51 -33.54
N GLU A 165 -1.42 17.56 -33.83
CA GLU A 165 -0.48 16.49 -33.48
C GLU A 165 -0.37 16.30 -31.95
N GLU A 166 -0.31 17.39 -31.19
CA GLU A 166 -0.31 17.34 -29.73
C GLU A 166 -1.59 16.67 -29.19
N ILE A 167 -2.78 17.05 -29.70
CA ILE A 167 -4.04 16.41 -29.31
C ILE A 167 -4.03 14.92 -29.63
N LYS A 168 -3.56 14.52 -30.82
CA LYS A 168 -3.47 13.09 -31.18
C LYS A 168 -2.57 12.33 -30.21
N LYS A 169 -1.42 12.92 -29.84
CA LYS A 169 -0.50 12.35 -28.85
C LYS A 169 -1.15 12.24 -27.46
N LEU A 170 -1.80 13.30 -26.99
CA LEU A 170 -2.48 13.33 -25.69
C LEU A 170 -3.62 12.31 -25.64
N LYS A 171 -4.42 12.17 -26.71
CA LYS A 171 -5.49 11.15 -26.81
C LYS A 171 -4.92 9.73 -26.72
N LYS A 172 -3.83 9.44 -27.43
CA LYS A 172 -3.15 8.14 -27.34
C LYS A 172 -2.65 7.87 -25.93
N GLN A 173 -2.02 8.85 -25.28
CA GLN A 173 -1.54 8.72 -23.91
C GLN A 173 -2.69 8.50 -22.92
N LEU A 174 -3.81 9.22 -23.09
CA LEU A 174 -4.99 9.08 -22.27
C LEU A 174 -5.58 7.66 -22.32
N GLU A 175 -5.67 7.06 -23.51
CA GLU A 175 -6.13 5.68 -23.66
C GLU A 175 -5.17 4.67 -23.01
N GLN A 176 -3.87 4.87 -23.14
CA GLN A 176 -2.86 4.05 -22.46
C GLN A 176 -2.95 4.18 -20.94
N ASP A 177 -3.11 5.40 -20.42
CA ASP A 177 -3.21 5.65 -18.98
C ASP A 177 -4.50 5.02 -18.40
N LYS A 178 -5.63 5.07 -19.12
CA LYS A 178 -6.88 4.40 -18.72
C LYS A 178 -6.73 2.88 -18.63
N LEU A 179 -6.10 2.26 -19.65
CA LEU A 179 -5.83 0.82 -19.64
C LEU A 179 -4.92 0.41 -18.48
N ALA A 180 -3.90 1.22 -18.18
CA ALA A 180 -3.01 0.98 -17.05
C ALA A 180 -3.73 1.06 -15.69
N VAL A 181 -4.71 1.96 -15.55
CA VAL A 181 -5.57 2.02 -14.35
C VAL A 181 -6.40 0.75 -14.21
N GLU A 182 -7.04 0.29 -15.29
CA GLU A 182 -7.84 -0.95 -15.26
C GLU A 182 -7.02 -2.18 -14.88
N GLN A 183 -5.75 -2.23 -15.26
CA GLN A 183 -4.83 -3.31 -14.85
C GLN A 183 -4.46 -3.20 -13.38
N THR A 184 -4.13 -1.99 -12.90
CA THR A 184 -3.78 -1.75 -11.49
C THR A 184 -4.94 -2.06 -10.53
N LEU A 185 -6.19 -2.03 -11.01
CA LEU A 185 -7.38 -2.40 -10.22
C LEU A 185 -7.67 -3.91 -10.20
N LYS A 186 -7.04 -4.69 -11.09
CA LYS A 186 -7.23 -6.15 -11.21
C LYS A 186 -6.15 -6.95 -10.49
N ASP A 187 -4.96 -6.38 -10.34
CA ASP A 187 -3.82 -6.93 -9.61
C ASP A 187 -3.93 -6.68 -8.10
#